data_AF-A0A940KJ26-F1
#
_entry.id   AF-A0A940KJ26-F1
#
_cell.length_a   1.000
_cell.length_b   1.000
_cell.length_c   1.000
_cell.angle_alpha   90.00
_cell.angle_beta   90.00
_cell.angle_gamma   90.00
#
_symmetry.space_group_name_H-M   'P 1'
#
loop_
_entity.id
_entity.type
_entity.pdbx_description
1 polymer ?
#
loop_
_entity_poly.entity_id
_entity_poly.type
_entity_poly.pdbx_seq_one_letter_code
_entity_poly.pdbx_strand_id
1 'polypeptide(L)'
;MLTKNVTILLTLLISTGLYAQNKTIHGVVLTAESKQPLEGATISYNSNTNRVTTTDAQGRFRLDVAKLPITITVSFVGRETKNVELTSENVTIQLVTAGALEEVVAVAYTTVKRSGYPGAVSVIGADKLNNRLTPNLTNALQGLAPGIQTTSANGQPGNNSAIRIRGVGSINASSSPLFVIDGAPYDGDINALDPADIASVNILKDAAAANLYGSRAANGVIIITTKQGKKGEDIAVNATLNQGWSSRAVKDYDKIGTDQYFELYWEALRNKALANGQTAALAAQTATDHVVSDLAINPYGSAYPKPVG
;
A
#
# COMPACT_ATOMS: atom_id res chain seq x y z
N MET A 1 -66.03 -58.47 -11.12
CA MET A 1 -64.71 -58.19 -11.72
C MET A 1 -64.15 -56.80 -11.39
N LEU A 2 -64.98 -55.76 -11.14
CA LEU A 2 -64.49 -54.41 -10.80
C LEU A 2 -63.74 -54.30 -9.46
N THR A 3 -64.11 -55.08 -8.43
CA THR A 3 -63.54 -54.96 -7.09
C THR A 3 -62.07 -55.41 -6.98
N LYS A 4 -61.63 -56.34 -7.85
CA LYS A 4 -60.23 -56.83 -7.89
C LYS A 4 -59.27 -55.83 -8.56
N ASN A 5 -59.77 -55.02 -9.50
CA ASN A 5 -58.94 -54.06 -10.23
C ASN A 5 -58.72 -52.76 -9.43
N VAL A 6 -59.68 -52.39 -8.58
CA VAL A 6 -59.56 -51.22 -7.69
C VAL A 6 -58.54 -51.46 -6.57
N THR A 7 -58.44 -52.68 -6.05
CA THR A 7 -57.47 -53.01 -4.99
C THR A 7 -56.02 -53.01 -5.48
N ILE A 8 -55.78 -53.44 -6.73
CA ILE A 8 -54.44 -53.42 -7.35
C ILE A 8 -54.00 -51.98 -7.69
N LEU A 9 -54.93 -51.13 -8.11
CA LEU A 9 -54.64 -49.72 -8.40
C LEU A 9 -54.32 -48.94 -7.10
N LEU A 10 -54.98 -49.27 -5.99
CA LEU A 10 -54.76 -48.61 -4.70
C LEU A 10 -53.42 -49.01 -4.05
N THR A 11 -52.95 -50.26 -4.23
CA THR A 11 -51.63 -50.68 -3.75
C THR A 11 -50.48 -50.13 -4.60
N LEU A 12 -50.71 -49.85 -5.88
CA LEU A 12 -49.70 -49.24 -6.77
C LEU A 12 -49.51 -47.74 -6.50
N LEU A 13 -50.53 -47.03 -6.01
CA LEU A 13 -50.40 -45.61 -5.61
C LEU A 13 -49.70 -45.42 -4.24
N ILE A 14 -49.68 -46.45 -3.39
CA ILE A 14 -49.03 -46.38 -2.07
C ILE A 14 -47.50 -46.60 -2.19
N SER A 15 -47.03 -47.28 -3.25
CA SER A 15 -45.59 -47.56 -3.43
C SER A 15 -44.78 -46.39 -4.04
N THR A 16 -45.44 -45.39 -4.62
CA THR A 16 -44.76 -44.23 -5.24
C THR A 16 -44.45 -43.09 -4.25
N GLY A 17 -44.81 -43.22 -2.97
CA GLY A 17 -44.62 -42.18 -1.95
C GLY A 17 -43.30 -42.22 -1.16
N LEU A 18 -42.39 -43.17 -1.43
CA LEU A 18 -41.27 -43.50 -0.53
C LEU A 18 -39.86 -43.05 -0.98
N TYR A 19 -39.73 -42.23 -2.02
CA TYR A 19 -38.42 -41.74 -2.50
C TYR A 19 -38.19 -40.24 -2.20
N ALA A 20 -38.09 -39.91 -0.92
CA ALA A 20 -37.47 -38.66 -0.46
C ALA A 20 -36.79 -38.89 0.90
N GLN A 21 -35.66 -39.61 0.91
CA GLN A 21 -34.82 -39.73 2.10
C GLN A 21 -34.01 -38.44 2.27
N ASN A 22 -34.60 -37.42 2.88
CA ASN A 22 -33.84 -36.26 3.33
C ASN A 22 -32.87 -36.73 4.42
N LYS A 23 -31.57 -36.56 4.18
CA LYS A 23 -30.53 -36.78 5.20
C LYS A 23 -30.38 -35.50 6.01
N THR A 24 -30.34 -35.62 7.32
CA THR A 24 -30.04 -34.49 8.19
C THR A 24 -28.55 -34.51 8.56
N ILE A 25 -27.88 -33.41 8.29
CA ILE A 25 -26.52 -33.15 8.78
C ILE A 25 -26.60 -32.41 10.11
N HIS A 26 -25.83 -32.90 11.08
CA HIS A 26 -25.55 -32.23 12.33
C HIS A 26 -24.12 -31.72 12.30
N GLY A 27 -23.90 -30.47 12.69
CA GLY A 27 -22.54 -29.95 12.79
C GLY A 27 -22.38 -28.91 13.86
N VAL A 28 -21.11 -28.63 14.18
CA VAL A 28 -20.72 -27.62 15.17
C VAL A 28 -19.73 -26.66 14.53
N VAL A 29 -19.99 -25.37 14.67
CA VAL A 29 -19.09 -24.29 14.26
C VAL A 29 -18.36 -23.78 15.49
N LEU A 30 -17.03 -23.84 15.46
CA LEU A 30 -16.15 -23.37 16.51
C LEU A 30 -15.25 -22.25 15.99
N THR A 31 -14.78 -21.40 16.91
CA THR A 31 -13.67 -20.48 16.64
C THR A 31 -12.36 -21.26 16.50
N ALA A 32 -11.53 -20.92 15.52
CA ALA A 32 -10.22 -21.58 15.35
C ALA A 32 -9.26 -21.31 16.53
N GLU A 33 -9.35 -20.15 17.17
CA GLU A 33 -8.37 -19.68 18.17
C GLU A 33 -8.60 -20.29 19.55
N SER A 34 -9.84 -20.24 20.05
CA SER A 34 -10.18 -20.66 21.42
C SER A 34 -11.00 -21.95 21.48
N LYS A 35 -11.31 -22.56 20.32
CA LYS A 35 -12.21 -23.71 20.18
C LYS A 35 -13.58 -23.51 20.86
N GLN A 36 -14.00 -22.26 21.04
CA GLN A 36 -15.30 -21.93 21.62
C GLN A 36 -16.41 -22.07 20.56
N PRO A 37 -17.63 -22.47 20.97
CA PRO A 37 -18.78 -22.52 20.08
C PRO A 37 -19.13 -21.13 19.54
N LEU A 38 -19.47 -21.07 18.26
CA LEU A 38 -19.82 -19.82 17.59
C LEU A 38 -21.33 -19.77 17.31
N GLU A 39 -22.05 -18.96 18.08
CA GLU A 39 -23.47 -18.68 17.92
C GLU A 39 -23.74 -17.70 16.76
N GLY A 40 -24.81 -17.92 15.99
CA GLY A 40 -25.23 -17.00 14.93
C GLY A 40 -24.42 -17.07 13.63
N ALA A 41 -23.56 -18.08 13.44
CA ALA A 41 -22.92 -18.36 12.15
C ALA A 41 -23.98 -18.75 11.12
N THR A 42 -23.89 -18.17 9.93
CA THR A 42 -24.80 -18.45 8.81
C THR A 42 -24.23 -19.58 7.97
N ILE A 43 -25.04 -20.61 7.72
CA ILE A 43 -24.72 -21.73 6.84
C ILE A 43 -25.68 -21.70 5.67
N SER A 44 -25.15 -21.53 4.45
CA SER A 44 -25.93 -21.56 3.22
C SER A 44 -25.56 -22.75 2.33
N TYR A 45 -26.58 -23.40 1.80
CA TYR A 45 -26.45 -24.43 0.78
C TYR A 45 -26.59 -23.82 -0.62
N ASN A 46 -25.54 -23.99 -1.45
CA ASN A 46 -25.38 -23.34 -2.77
C ASN A 46 -25.30 -21.80 -2.66
N SER A 47 -24.47 -21.16 -3.48
CA SER A 47 -24.23 -19.71 -3.42
C SER A 47 -25.49 -18.87 -3.69
N ASN A 48 -26.54 -19.48 -4.25
CA ASN A 48 -27.85 -18.88 -4.48
C ASN A 48 -28.96 -19.66 -3.75
N THR A 49 -29.23 -19.20 -2.53
CA THR A 49 -30.57 -18.98 -1.94
C THR A 49 -31.62 -20.08 -2.11
N ASN A 50 -31.82 -20.87 -1.05
CA ASN A 50 -33.14 -21.38 -0.59
C ASN A 50 -33.07 -22.26 0.66
N ARG A 51 -31.86 -22.60 1.15
CA ARG A 51 -31.67 -23.33 2.41
C ARG A 51 -30.54 -22.68 3.21
N VAL A 52 -30.93 -21.81 4.14
CA VAL A 52 -30.04 -21.14 5.10
C VAL A 52 -30.40 -21.61 6.50
N THR A 53 -29.40 -21.94 7.31
CA THR A 53 -29.56 -22.27 8.73
C THR A 53 -28.52 -21.49 9.54
N THR A 54 -28.80 -21.25 10.82
CA THR A 54 -27.90 -20.53 11.73
C THR A 54 -27.51 -21.40 12.90
N THR A 55 -26.34 -21.17 13.49
CA THR A 55 -25.91 -21.91 14.69
C THR A 55 -26.58 -21.42 15.97
N ASP A 56 -26.82 -22.35 16.90
CA ASP A 56 -27.32 -22.10 18.26
C ASP A 56 -26.22 -21.59 19.22
N ALA A 57 -26.58 -21.34 20.48
CA ALA A 57 -25.67 -20.90 21.55
C ALA A 57 -24.52 -21.89 21.85
N GLN A 58 -24.63 -23.15 21.41
CA GLN A 58 -23.57 -24.15 21.49
C GLN A 58 -22.85 -24.35 20.14
N GLY A 59 -23.06 -23.45 19.18
CA GLY A 59 -22.44 -23.47 17.86
C GLY A 59 -22.99 -24.57 16.95
N ARG A 60 -24.08 -25.25 17.32
CA ARG A 60 -24.62 -26.39 16.57
C ARG A 60 -25.57 -25.90 15.49
N PHE A 61 -25.52 -26.57 14.34
CA PHE A 61 -26.47 -26.38 13.26
C PHE A 61 -27.05 -27.70 12.79
N ARG A 62 -28.24 -27.61 12.19
CA ARG A 62 -28.94 -28.72 11.54
C ARG A 62 -29.28 -28.31 10.12
N LEU A 63 -28.93 -29.13 9.14
CA LEU A 63 -29.20 -28.89 7.73
C LEU A 63 -29.74 -30.16 7.06
N ASP A 64 -30.94 -30.07 6.48
CA ASP A 64 -31.53 -31.18 5.73
C ASP A 64 -31.12 -31.12 4.25
N VAL A 65 -30.58 -32.22 3.74
CA VAL A 65 -29.98 -32.33 2.40
C VAL A 65 -30.52 -33.55 1.67
N ALA A 66 -30.67 -33.45 0.36
CA ALA A 66 -31.22 -34.53 -0.46
C ALA A 66 -30.17 -35.61 -0.80
N LYS A 67 -28.89 -35.24 -0.86
CA LYS A 67 -27.76 -36.13 -1.21
C LYS A 67 -26.46 -35.60 -0.62
N LEU A 68 -25.50 -36.49 -0.38
CA LEU A 68 -24.08 -36.19 -0.08
C LEU A 68 -23.21 -36.69 -1.24
N PRO A 69 -22.04 -36.08 -1.52
CA PRO A 69 -21.45 -34.92 -0.86
C PRO A 69 -22.05 -33.59 -1.32
N ILE A 70 -21.93 -32.55 -0.48
CA ILE A 70 -22.38 -31.18 -0.80
C ILE A 70 -21.41 -30.13 -0.30
N THR A 71 -21.30 -29.00 -1.00
CA THR A 71 -20.56 -27.83 -0.51
C THR A 71 -21.51 -26.86 0.19
N ILE A 72 -21.16 -26.48 1.42
CA ILE A 72 -21.82 -25.41 2.17
C ILE A 72 -20.89 -24.23 2.32
N THR A 73 -21.46 -23.03 2.40
CA THR A 73 -20.72 -21.81 2.74
C THR A 73 -21.08 -21.42 4.16
N VAL A 74 -20.07 -21.24 5.00
CA VAL A 74 -20.23 -20.78 6.38
C VAL A 74 -19.65 -19.37 6.49
N SER A 75 -20.47 -18.42 6.94
CA SER A 75 -20.08 -17.03 7.13
C SER A 75 -20.51 -16.51 8.50
N PHE A 76 -19.73 -15.60 9.06
CA PHE A 76 -20.06 -14.88 10.29
C PHE A 76 -19.41 -13.50 10.26
N VAL A 77 -20.07 -12.52 10.88
CA VAL A 77 -19.58 -11.14 10.89
C VAL A 77 -18.22 -11.09 11.60
N GLY A 78 -17.20 -10.54 10.92
CA GLY A 78 -15.83 -10.48 11.45
C GLY A 78 -15.04 -11.79 11.36
N ARG A 79 -15.50 -12.78 10.59
CA ARG A 79 -14.80 -14.06 10.33
C ARG A 79 -14.66 -14.30 8.83
N GLU A 80 -13.63 -15.05 8.42
CA GLU A 80 -13.47 -15.44 7.02
C GLU A 80 -14.57 -16.41 6.59
N THR A 81 -15.13 -16.18 5.39
CA THR A 81 -16.13 -17.09 4.83
C THR A 81 -15.47 -18.37 4.35
N LYS A 82 -15.97 -19.52 4.78
CA LYS A 82 -15.38 -20.84 4.49
C LYS A 82 -16.34 -21.71 3.70
N ASN A 83 -15.90 -22.20 2.55
CA ASN A 83 -16.60 -23.24 1.81
C ASN A 83 -16.13 -24.62 2.30
N VAL A 84 -17.07 -25.47 2.72
CA VAL A 84 -16.78 -26.81 3.26
C VAL A 84 -17.56 -27.84 2.49
N GLU A 85 -16.88 -28.85 1.96
CA GLU A 85 -17.51 -30.04 1.39
C GLU A 85 -17.85 -31.03 2.52
N LEU A 86 -19.14 -31.31 2.67
CA LEU A 86 -19.68 -32.25 3.65
C LEU A 86 -19.79 -33.62 2.99
N THR A 87 -19.05 -34.58 3.53
CA THR A 87 -19.08 -36.00 3.13
C THR A 87 -19.73 -36.89 4.19
N SER A 88 -19.89 -36.39 5.42
CA SER A 88 -20.45 -37.09 6.58
C SER A 88 -21.65 -36.35 7.18
N GLU A 89 -22.45 -37.07 7.96
CA GLU A 89 -23.62 -36.55 8.68
C GLU A 89 -23.25 -35.78 9.96
N ASN A 90 -22.01 -35.93 10.46
CA ASN A 90 -21.46 -35.18 11.58
C ASN A 90 -20.20 -34.42 11.14
N VAL A 91 -20.18 -33.09 11.28
CA VAL A 91 -19.04 -32.25 10.86
C VAL A 91 -18.72 -31.17 11.90
N THR A 92 -17.44 -30.96 12.16
CA THR A 92 -16.94 -29.83 12.95
C THR A 92 -16.24 -28.84 12.03
N ILE A 93 -16.66 -27.58 12.06
CA ILE A 93 -16.16 -26.50 11.20
C ILE A 93 -15.49 -25.45 12.07
N GLN A 94 -14.25 -25.10 11.75
CA GLN A 94 -13.54 -24.02 12.42
C GLN A 94 -13.47 -22.79 11.52
N LEU A 95 -13.92 -21.65 12.04
CA LEU A 95 -13.86 -20.33 11.39
C LEU A 95 -12.75 -19.49 11.99
N VAL A 96 -11.93 -18.91 11.12
CA VAL A 96 -10.82 -18.01 11.47
C VAL A 96 -11.33 -16.56 11.50
N THR A 97 -10.81 -15.76 12.43
CA THR A 97 -11.10 -14.31 12.49
C THR A 97 -10.70 -13.60 11.20
N ALA A 98 -11.59 -12.78 10.64
CA ALA A 98 -11.30 -12.00 9.44
C ALA A 98 -10.18 -11.00 9.74
N GLY A 99 -9.12 -11.04 8.95
CA GLY A 99 -7.94 -10.20 9.16
C GLY A 99 -6.87 -10.79 10.08
N ALA A 100 -7.05 -12.02 10.58
CA ALA A 100 -5.95 -12.82 11.15
C ALA A 100 -5.07 -13.38 10.01
N LEU A 101 -4.58 -12.50 9.14
CA LEU A 101 -3.59 -12.86 8.14
C LEU A 101 -2.28 -13.09 8.88
N GLU A 102 -1.82 -14.34 8.93
CA GLU A 102 -0.46 -14.63 9.34
C GLU A 102 0.47 -14.01 8.29
N GLU A 103 0.98 -12.82 8.59
CA GLU A 103 1.86 -12.10 7.68
C GLU A 103 3.17 -12.91 7.53
N VAL A 104 3.34 -13.48 6.34
CA VAL A 104 4.51 -14.26 5.97
C VAL A 104 5.56 -13.31 5.41
N VAL A 105 6.77 -13.38 5.95
CA VAL A 105 7.89 -12.54 5.55
C VAL A 105 8.84 -13.38 4.71
N ALA A 106 9.21 -12.87 3.53
CA ALA A 106 10.31 -13.44 2.77
C ALA A 106 11.63 -13.03 3.43
N VAL A 107 12.38 -14.01 3.93
CA VAL A 107 13.69 -13.83 4.54
C VAL A 107 14.67 -14.71 3.78
N ALA A 108 15.46 -14.09 2.89
CA ALA A 108 16.33 -14.82 1.96
C ALA A 108 15.56 -15.84 1.12
N TYR A 109 15.93 -17.12 1.21
CA TYR A 109 15.35 -18.21 0.42
C TYR A 109 14.14 -18.87 1.10
N THR A 110 13.72 -18.38 2.27
CA THR A 110 12.66 -19.01 3.06
C THR A 110 11.59 -18.01 3.46
N THR A 111 10.35 -18.48 3.49
CA THR A 111 9.21 -17.71 3.99
C THR A 111 8.96 -18.10 5.44
N VAL A 112 9.13 -17.16 6.36
CA VAL A 112 8.90 -17.37 7.81
C VAL A 112 7.77 -16.48 8.29
N LYS A 113 6.99 -16.97 9.27
CA LYS A 113 5.99 -16.13 9.93
C LYS A 113 6.68 -14.94 10.59
N ARG A 114 6.11 -13.75 10.45
CA ARG A 114 6.68 -12.53 11.06
C ARG A 114 6.95 -12.69 12.56
N SER A 115 6.06 -13.36 13.28
CA SER A 115 6.17 -13.63 14.72
C SER A 115 7.32 -14.57 15.09
N GLY A 116 7.81 -15.39 14.15
CA GLY A 116 8.90 -16.34 14.36
C GLY A 116 10.27 -15.79 13.98
N TYR A 117 10.36 -14.58 13.41
CA TYR A 117 11.65 -13.99 13.04
C TYR A 117 12.25 -13.22 14.23
N PRO A 118 13.46 -13.57 14.69
CA PRO A 118 14.06 -12.96 15.88
C PRO A 118 14.60 -11.54 15.66
N GLY A 119 14.58 -11.01 14.42
CA GLY A 119 15.06 -9.68 14.09
C GLY A 119 13.97 -8.65 13.80
N ALA A 120 14.33 -7.37 13.77
CA ALA A 120 13.47 -6.27 13.38
C ALA A 120 13.24 -6.29 11.87
N VAL A 121 12.06 -6.77 11.48
CA VAL A 121 11.58 -6.73 10.11
C VAL A 121 10.35 -5.83 9.98
N SER A 122 10.28 -5.08 8.89
CA SER A 122 9.10 -4.31 8.52
C SER A 122 8.58 -4.78 7.18
N VAL A 123 7.32 -5.18 7.18
CA VAL A 123 6.60 -5.65 6.00
C VAL A 123 5.72 -4.50 5.50
N ILE A 124 5.81 -4.25 4.21
CA ILE A 124 4.98 -3.29 3.49
C ILE A 124 4.27 -4.08 2.40
N GLY A 125 2.96 -4.25 2.55
CA GLY A 125 2.13 -4.91 1.55
C GLY A 125 1.86 -4.02 0.33
N ALA A 126 1.47 -4.65 -0.79
CA ALA A 126 1.16 -4.00 -2.05
C ALA A 126 0.16 -2.84 -1.91
N ASP A 127 -0.86 -2.96 -1.05
CA ASP A 127 -1.90 -1.92 -0.89
C ASP A 127 -1.32 -0.57 -0.45
N LYS A 128 -0.31 -0.60 0.42
CA LYS A 128 0.37 0.63 0.90
C LYS A 128 1.27 1.25 -0.17
N LEU A 129 1.81 0.43 -1.08
CA LEU A 129 2.64 0.88 -2.19
C LEU A 129 1.78 1.46 -3.30
N ASN A 130 0.69 0.77 -3.67
CA ASN A 130 -0.22 1.17 -4.75
C ASN A 130 -1.05 2.42 -4.43
N ASN A 131 -1.32 2.68 -3.15
CA ASN A 131 -2.00 3.92 -2.73
C ASN A 131 -1.14 5.18 -2.90
N ARG A 132 0.15 5.05 -3.28
CA ARG A 132 1.01 6.18 -3.59
C ARG A 132 1.18 6.31 -5.10
N LEU A 133 0.69 7.44 -5.64
CA LEU A 133 0.89 7.84 -7.04
C LEU A 133 2.32 8.33 -7.27
N THR A 134 3.30 7.46 -7.06
CA THR A 134 4.71 7.76 -7.28
C THR A 134 5.28 6.82 -8.34
N PRO A 135 6.02 7.33 -9.34
CA PRO A 135 6.60 6.48 -10.39
C PRO A 135 7.76 5.61 -9.88
N ASN A 136 8.30 5.92 -8.70
CA ASN A 136 9.53 5.33 -8.18
C ASN A 136 9.26 4.60 -6.85
N LEU A 137 9.69 3.33 -6.75
CA LEU A 137 9.55 2.51 -5.54
C LEU A 137 10.21 3.16 -4.31
N THR A 138 11.35 3.83 -4.48
CA THR A 138 12.08 4.47 -3.38
C THR A 138 11.29 5.58 -2.70
N ASN A 139 10.53 6.36 -3.48
CA ASN A 139 9.62 7.39 -2.98
C ASN A 139 8.39 6.75 -2.33
N ALA A 140 7.88 5.65 -2.89
CA ALA A 140 6.76 4.92 -2.31
C ALA A 140 7.08 4.40 -0.90
N LEU A 141 8.33 4.06 -0.58
CA LEU A 141 8.76 3.56 0.73
C LEU A 141 8.91 4.66 1.81
N GLN A 142 8.92 5.94 1.42
CA GLN A 142 9.20 7.05 2.34
C GLN A 142 8.19 7.14 3.49
N GLY A 143 8.61 6.84 4.71
CA GLY A 143 7.73 6.91 5.89
C GLY A 143 6.72 5.76 6.03
N LEU A 144 6.81 4.71 5.20
CA LEU A 144 5.98 3.50 5.36
C LEU A 144 6.53 2.55 6.43
N ALA A 145 7.80 2.67 6.79
CA ALA A 145 8.41 1.90 7.86
C ALA A 145 9.31 2.79 8.75
N PRO A 146 9.30 2.58 10.07
CA PRO A 146 10.12 3.36 10.99
C PRO A 146 11.60 3.11 10.75
N GLY A 147 12.44 4.15 10.86
CA GLY A 147 13.88 4.03 10.67
C GLY A 147 14.33 3.91 9.21
N ILE A 148 13.43 4.10 8.23
CA ILE A 148 13.81 4.34 6.84
C ILE A 148 13.85 5.85 6.61
N GLN A 149 14.98 6.33 6.13
CA GLN A 149 15.17 7.70 5.69
C GLN A 149 15.38 7.69 4.19
N THR A 150 14.58 8.47 3.46
CA THR A 150 14.75 8.69 2.03
C THR A 150 15.12 10.15 1.84
N THR A 151 16.28 10.42 1.27
CA THR A 151 16.66 11.78 0.90
C THR A 151 16.54 11.91 -0.61
N SER A 152 15.54 12.66 -1.05
CA SER A 152 15.41 13.07 -2.44
C SER A 152 16.21 14.36 -2.64
N ALA A 153 17.16 14.36 -3.57
CA ALA A 153 18.00 15.54 -3.83
C ALA A 153 17.20 16.68 -4.50
N ASN A 154 16.13 16.35 -5.22
CA ASN A 154 15.28 17.30 -5.93
C ASN A 154 13.95 16.65 -6.37
N GLY A 155 12.95 17.47 -6.70
CA GLY A 155 11.66 17.02 -7.24
C GLY A 155 11.71 16.56 -8.71
N GLN A 156 12.88 16.13 -9.20
CA GLN A 156 13.04 15.71 -10.59
C GLN A 156 12.42 14.32 -10.81
N PRO A 157 11.50 14.15 -11.77
CA PRO A 157 10.97 12.85 -12.14
C PRO A 157 12.09 11.89 -12.59
N GLY A 158 11.98 10.61 -12.23
CA GLY A 158 12.96 9.57 -12.59
C GLY A 158 14.25 9.56 -11.78
N ASN A 159 14.47 10.52 -10.87
CA ASN A 159 15.67 10.52 -10.03
C ASN A 159 15.53 9.56 -8.83
N ASN A 160 16.65 8.98 -8.41
CA ASN A 160 16.70 8.01 -7.33
C ASN A 160 16.75 8.74 -5.99
N SER A 161 15.81 8.45 -5.09
CA SER A 161 15.95 8.85 -3.70
C SER A 161 16.94 7.93 -3.01
N ALA A 162 17.97 8.50 -2.37
CA ALA A 162 18.90 7.71 -1.58
C ALA A 162 18.18 7.18 -0.34
N ILE A 163 18.18 5.86 -0.18
CA ILE A 163 17.58 5.18 0.98
C ILE A 163 18.66 4.90 2.01
N ARG A 164 18.34 5.15 3.29
CA ARG A 164 19.15 4.76 4.44
C ARG A 164 18.27 4.06 5.46
N ILE A 165 18.78 2.96 6.02
CA ILE A 165 18.12 2.22 7.10
C ILE A 165 18.89 2.53 8.38
N ARG A 166 18.20 3.11 9.37
CA ARG A 166 18.76 3.55 10.67
C ARG A 166 19.89 4.57 10.56
N GLY A 167 19.86 5.42 9.53
CA GLY A 167 20.78 6.55 9.37
C GLY A 167 22.05 6.18 8.62
N VAL A 168 23.13 6.93 8.87
CA VAL A 168 24.41 6.80 8.16
C VAL A 168 25.30 5.80 8.91
N GLY A 169 25.51 4.62 8.34
CA GLY A 169 26.32 3.55 8.94
C GLY A 169 27.84 3.69 8.69
N SER A 170 28.27 4.62 7.84
CA SER A 170 29.69 4.82 7.55
C SER A 170 29.98 6.25 7.08
N ILE A 171 31.15 6.75 7.47
CA ILE A 171 31.69 8.05 7.02
C ILE A 171 32.41 7.90 5.68
N ASN A 172 33.06 6.74 5.45
CA ASN A 172 33.96 6.51 4.31
C ASN A 172 33.43 5.49 3.30
N ALA A 173 32.49 4.63 3.69
CA ALA A 173 31.88 3.61 2.83
C ALA A 173 30.44 3.98 2.47
N SER A 174 29.89 3.35 1.42
CA SER A 174 28.48 3.52 1.06
C SER A 174 27.58 3.10 2.23
N SER A 175 26.57 3.93 2.52
CA SER A 175 25.51 3.66 3.50
C SER A 175 24.22 3.16 2.85
N SER A 176 24.28 2.78 1.57
CA SER A 176 23.12 2.27 0.83
C SER A 176 22.80 0.85 1.31
N PRO A 177 21.51 0.50 1.44
CA PRO A 177 21.09 -0.87 1.75
C PRO A 177 21.30 -1.79 0.54
N LEU A 178 21.31 -3.10 0.79
CA LEU A 178 21.27 -4.10 -0.27
C LEU A 178 19.82 -4.30 -0.74
N PHE A 179 19.57 -4.21 -2.04
CA PHE A 179 18.29 -4.60 -2.63
C PHE A 179 18.34 -6.06 -3.08
N VAL A 180 17.27 -6.79 -2.81
CA VAL A 180 17.11 -8.18 -3.25
C VAL A 180 15.75 -8.30 -3.90
N ILE A 181 15.71 -8.75 -5.15
CA ILE A 181 14.47 -8.94 -5.91
C ILE A 181 14.30 -10.43 -6.12
N ASP A 182 13.19 -10.98 -5.63
CA ASP A 182 12.84 -12.40 -5.77
C ASP A 182 13.98 -13.38 -5.39
N GLY A 183 14.79 -12.99 -4.39
CA GLY A 183 15.90 -13.77 -3.85
C GLY A 183 17.28 -13.46 -4.45
N ALA A 184 17.38 -12.68 -5.52
CA ALA A 184 18.65 -12.29 -6.13
C ALA A 184 19.07 -10.85 -5.73
N PRO A 185 20.32 -10.62 -5.30
CA PRO A 185 20.84 -9.27 -5.10
C PRO A 185 20.75 -8.44 -6.38
N TYR A 186 20.26 -7.21 -6.26
CA TYR A 186 20.11 -6.29 -7.37
C TYR A 186 20.90 -5.01 -7.12
N ASP A 187 21.88 -4.76 -7.99
CA ASP A 187 22.74 -3.56 -7.96
C ASP A 187 22.33 -2.51 -9.01
N GLY A 188 21.27 -2.77 -9.77
CA GLY A 188 20.79 -1.88 -10.83
C GLY A 188 19.94 -0.72 -10.35
N ASP A 189 19.32 -0.02 -11.30
CA ASP A 189 18.43 1.09 -10.99
C ASP A 189 17.07 0.59 -10.48
N ILE A 190 16.81 0.83 -9.20
CA ILE A 190 15.56 0.46 -8.54
C ILE A 190 14.33 1.18 -9.09
N ASN A 191 14.50 2.32 -9.76
CA ASN A 191 13.40 3.04 -10.41
C ASN A 191 12.90 2.33 -11.68
N ALA A 192 13.62 1.33 -12.20
CA ALA A 192 13.13 0.49 -13.28
C ALA A 192 12.02 -0.47 -12.84
N LEU A 193 11.79 -0.63 -11.54
CA LEU A 193 10.70 -1.46 -11.00
C LEU A 193 9.43 -0.64 -10.84
N ASP A 194 8.36 -1.10 -11.48
CA ASP A 194 7.02 -0.55 -11.27
C ASP A 194 6.50 -1.00 -9.89
N PRO A 195 6.10 -0.07 -8.99
CA PRO A 195 5.42 -0.41 -7.75
C PRO A 195 4.19 -1.31 -7.94
N ALA A 196 3.50 -1.21 -9.09
CA ALA A 196 2.33 -2.01 -9.41
C ALA A 196 2.65 -3.51 -9.56
N ASP A 197 3.89 -3.87 -9.88
CA ASP A 197 4.34 -5.26 -10.00
C ASP A 197 4.82 -5.84 -8.66
N ILE A 198 4.89 -5.01 -7.61
CA ILE A 198 5.38 -5.44 -6.30
C ILE A 198 4.24 -6.05 -5.48
N ALA A 199 4.46 -7.26 -4.99
CA ALA A 199 3.56 -7.94 -4.06
C ALA A 199 3.84 -7.51 -2.61
N SER A 200 5.12 -7.45 -2.23
CA SER A 200 5.52 -7.01 -0.88
C SER A 200 6.95 -6.49 -0.84
N VAL A 201 7.23 -5.63 0.13
CA VAL A 201 8.58 -5.18 0.48
C VAL A 201 8.85 -5.50 1.94
N ASN A 202 9.88 -6.32 2.18
CA ASN A 202 10.35 -6.71 3.49
C ASN A 202 11.69 -6.03 3.78
N ILE A 203 11.71 -5.17 4.78
CA ILE A 203 12.93 -4.45 5.19
C ILE A 203 13.49 -5.08 6.45
N LEU A 204 14.70 -5.64 6.34
CA LEU A 204 15.47 -6.19 7.45
C LEU A 204 16.43 -5.10 7.96
N LYS A 205 16.23 -4.68 9.21
CA LYS A 205 16.92 -3.50 9.79
C LYS A 205 18.09 -3.85 10.71
N ASP A 206 18.19 -5.11 11.10
CA ASP A 206 19.17 -5.59 12.07
C ASP A 206 20.30 -6.36 11.40
N ALA A 207 21.35 -6.61 12.19
CA ALA A 207 22.48 -7.48 11.83
C ALA A 207 22.05 -8.91 11.43
N ALA A 208 20.83 -9.35 11.79
CA ALA A 208 20.28 -10.61 11.32
C ALA A 208 20.17 -10.71 9.79
N ALA A 209 20.13 -9.57 9.08
CA ALA A 209 20.20 -9.53 7.62
C ALA A 209 21.62 -9.83 7.10
N ALA A 210 22.66 -9.39 7.81
CA ALA A 210 24.06 -9.66 7.48
C ALA A 210 24.42 -11.14 7.59
N ASN A 211 23.74 -11.90 8.47
CA ASN A 211 23.89 -13.35 8.54
C ASN A 211 23.43 -14.06 7.26
N LEU A 212 22.52 -13.46 6.50
CA LEU A 212 21.93 -14.09 5.31
C LEU A 212 22.61 -13.65 4.02
N TYR A 213 22.98 -12.37 3.92
CA TYR A 213 23.52 -11.77 2.70
C TYR A 213 24.96 -11.25 2.83
N GLY A 214 25.60 -11.51 3.97
CA GLY A 214 27.00 -11.18 4.22
C GLY A 214 27.27 -9.70 4.44
N SER A 215 28.51 -9.27 4.15
CA SER A 215 29.00 -7.90 4.38
C SER A 215 28.23 -6.83 3.63
N ARG A 216 27.62 -7.16 2.49
CA ARG A 216 26.79 -6.24 1.68
C ARG A 216 25.51 -5.81 2.40
N ALA A 217 25.06 -6.59 3.38
CA ALA A 217 23.88 -6.34 4.18
C ALA A 217 24.16 -5.60 5.49
N ALA A 218 25.37 -5.07 5.69
CA ALA A 218 25.74 -4.31 6.89
C ALA A 218 24.86 -3.06 7.11
N ASN A 219 24.35 -2.46 6.03
CA ASN A 219 23.45 -1.30 6.08
C ASN A 219 21.96 -1.68 6.01
N GLY A 220 21.63 -2.96 6.23
CA GLY A 220 20.28 -3.51 6.10
C GLY A 220 19.96 -3.99 4.68
N VAL A 221 18.83 -4.70 4.56
CA VAL A 221 18.39 -5.36 3.32
C VAL A 221 16.94 -5.02 3.04
N ILE A 222 16.65 -4.66 1.79
CA ILE A 222 15.30 -4.45 1.28
C ILE A 222 15.01 -5.60 0.31
N ILE A 223 14.18 -6.53 0.76
CA ILE A 223 13.72 -7.66 -0.04
C ILE A 223 12.41 -7.26 -0.70
N ILE A 224 12.37 -7.39 -2.02
CA ILE A 224 11.25 -7.06 -2.86
C ILE A 224 10.76 -8.38 -3.47
N THR A 225 9.47 -8.63 -3.32
CA THR A 225 8.81 -9.79 -3.93
C THR A 225 7.84 -9.29 -4.98
N THR A 226 7.99 -9.76 -6.21
CA THR A 226 7.10 -9.41 -7.32
C THR A 226 5.81 -10.24 -7.31
N LYS A 227 4.77 -9.74 -7.98
CA LYS A 227 3.51 -10.47 -8.15
C LYS A 227 3.73 -11.67 -9.07
N GLN A 228 3.28 -12.84 -8.63
CA GLN A 228 3.33 -14.07 -9.41
C GLN A 228 1.91 -14.62 -9.63
N GLY A 229 1.69 -15.28 -10.76
CA GLY A 229 0.42 -15.93 -11.07
C GLY A 229 0.12 -17.07 -10.09
N LYS A 230 -1.12 -17.13 -9.60
CA LYS A 230 -1.54 -18.17 -8.67
C LYS A 230 -2.21 -19.32 -9.42
N LYS A 231 -1.81 -20.54 -9.09
CA LYS A 231 -2.38 -21.75 -9.71
C LYS A 231 -3.80 -21.99 -9.20
N GLY A 232 -4.76 -22.08 -10.12
CA GLY A 232 -6.17 -22.38 -9.80
C GLY A 232 -7.03 -21.16 -9.48
N GLU A 233 -6.51 -19.94 -9.61
CA GLU A 233 -7.33 -18.72 -9.67
C GLU A 233 -7.68 -18.40 -11.14
N ASP A 234 -8.86 -17.84 -11.36
CA ASP A 234 -9.28 -17.36 -12.68
C ASP A 234 -8.34 -16.24 -13.18
N ILE A 235 -8.21 -16.11 -14.49
CA ILE A 235 -7.38 -15.07 -15.10
C ILE A 235 -7.99 -13.71 -14.76
N ALA A 236 -7.32 -12.98 -13.86
CA ALA A 236 -7.68 -11.61 -13.49
C ALA A 236 -6.83 -10.61 -14.28
N VAL A 237 -7.48 -9.76 -15.07
CA VAL A 237 -6.82 -8.67 -15.80
C VAL A 237 -7.22 -7.35 -15.14
N ASN A 238 -6.22 -6.58 -14.69
CA ASN A 238 -6.42 -5.25 -14.12
C ASN A 238 -5.80 -4.22 -15.05
N ALA A 239 -6.56 -3.19 -15.42
CA ALA A 239 -6.09 -2.06 -16.21
C ALA A 239 -6.33 -0.77 -15.44
N THR A 240 -5.28 0.02 -15.26
CA THR A 240 -5.32 1.29 -14.52
C THR A 240 -4.90 2.42 -15.44
N LEU A 241 -5.72 3.48 -15.52
CA LEU A 241 -5.41 4.70 -16.25
C LEU A 241 -5.30 5.86 -15.26
N ASN A 242 -4.13 6.48 -15.17
CA ASN A 242 -3.87 7.63 -14.31
C ASN A 242 -3.55 8.86 -15.18
N GLN A 243 -4.21 9.98 -14.91
CA GLN A 243 -3.90 11.28 -15.52
C GLN A 243 -3.71 12.32 -14.41
N GLY A 244 -2.67 13.13 -14.52
CA GLY A 244 -2.38 14.18 -13.54
C GLY A 244 -1.55 15.31 -14.14
N TRP A 245 -1.58 16.46 -13.47
CA TRP A 245 -0.80 17.63 -13.80
C TRP A 245 0.08 18.00 -12.59
N SER A 246 1.28 18.51 -12.86
CA SER A 246 2.20 18.97 -11.83
C SER A 246 2.43 20.47 -11.96
N SER A 247 2.30 21.18 -10.84
CA SER A 247 2.61 22.60 -10.72
C SER A 247 3.48 22.84 -9.48
N ARG A 248 4.16 23.99 -9.42
CA ARG A 248 4.93 24.35 -8.22
C ARG A 248 4.00 24.45 -7.01
N ALA A 249 4.31 23.71 -5.94
CA ALA A 249 3.53 23.73 -4.71
C ALA A 249 3.72 25.03 -3.91
N VAL A 250 4.88 25.67 -4.06
CA VAL A 250 5.23 26.93 -3.37
C VAL A 250 5.42 28.01 -4.42
N LYS A 251 4.80 29.17 -4.20
CA LYS A 251 5.02 30.37 -5.00
C LYS A 251 6.50 30.75 -4.91
N ASP A 252 7.08 31.21 -6.01
CA ASP A 252 8.42 31.81 -5.93
C ASP A 252 8.39 32.99 -4.95
N TYR A 253 9.52 33.24 -4.28
CA TYR A 253 9.65 34.40 -3.41
C TYR A 253 9.33 35.68 -4.18
N ASP A 254 8.72 36.65 -3.49
CA ASP A 254 8.44 37.94 -4.10
C ASP A 254 9.77 38.60 -4.50
N LYS A 255 9.89 38.86 -5.80
CA LYS A 255 11.04 39.55 -6.39
C LYS A 255 10.66 41.01 -6.55
N ILE A 256 11.61 41.89 -6.24
CA ILE A 256 11.46 43.29 -6.59
C ILE A 256 11.34 43.43 -8.10
N GLY A 257 10.33 44.19 -8.52
CA GLY A 257 10.19 44.59 -9.91
C GLY A 257 11.29 45.56 -10.31
N THR A 258 11.36 45.87 -11.60
CA THR A 258 12.31 46.83 -12.15
C THR A 258 12.25 48.19 -11.44
N ASP A 259 11.04 48.72 -11.18
CA ASP A 259 10.85 50.02 -10.53
C ASP A 259 11.35 50.04 -9.09
N GLN A 260 10.98 49.00 -8.33
CA GLN A 260 11.40 48.85 -6.94
C GLN A 260 12.92 48.65 -6.84
N TYR A 261 13.51 47.91 -7.77
CA TYR A 261 14.96 47.77 -7.83
C TYR A 261 15.65 49.11 -8.09
N PHE A 262 15.10 49.90 -9.01
CA PHE A 262 15.63 51.22 -9.35
C PHE A 262 15.51 52.20 -8.17
N GLU A 263 14.36 52.22 -7.49
CA GLU A 263 14.13 53.00 -6.27
C GLU A 263 15.08 52.62 -5.15
N LEU A 264 15.21 51.32 -4.85
CA LEU A 264 16.13 50.82 -3.81
C LEU A 264 17.59 51.12 -4.13
N TYR A 265 17.97 51.07 -5.41
CA TYR A 265 19.31 51.42 -5.84
C TYR A 265 19.59 52.93 -5.68
N TRP A 266 18.62 53.78 -6.03
CA TRP A 266 18.67 55.21 -5.76
C TRP A 266 18.78 55.51 -4.26
N GLU A 267 17.97 54.84 -3.43
CA GLU A 267 18.04 54.97 -1.97
C GLU A 267 19.41 54.57 -1.43
N ALA A 268 20.02 53.49 -1.95
CA ALA A 268 21.36 53.07 -1.57
C ALA A 268 22.42 54.14 -1.88
N LEU A 269 22.35 54.78 -3.06
CA LEU A 269 23.25 55.87 -3.43
C LEU A 269 23.03 57.11 -2.54
N ARG A 270 21.78 57.46 -2.26
CA ARG A 270 21.44 58.56 -1.36
C ARG A 270 21.96 58.29 0.06
N ASN A 271 21.76 57.09 0.59
CA ASN A 271 22.21 56.71 1.92
C ASN A 271 23.74 56.69 2.02
N LYS A 272 24.44 56.27 0.97
CA LYS A 272 25.91 56.38 0.87
C LYS A 272 26.37 57.84 0.90
N ALA A 273 25.71 58.72 0.16
CA ALA A 273 26.02 60.14 0.13
C ALA A 273 25.76 60.83 1.49
N LEU A 274 24.67 60.48 2.17
CA LEU A 274 24.37 60.90 3.54
C LEU A 274 25.44 60.44 4.53
N ALA A 275 25.86 59.18 4.45
CA ALA A 275 26.92 58.62 5.30
C ALA A 275 28.28 59.33 5.10
N ASN A 276 28.52 59.87 3.90
CA ASN A 276 29.70 60.68 3.57
C ASN A 276 29.58 62.15 4.01
N GLY A 277 28.55 62.51 4.77
CA GLY A 277 28.38 63.85 5.35
C GLY A 277 27.67 64.87 4.44
N GLN A 278 27.09 64.45 3.31
CA GLN A 278 26.26 65.34 2.50
C GLN A 278 24.92 65.65 3.18
N THR A 279 24.34 66.82 2.89
CA THR A 279 22.98 67.16 3.32
C THR A 279 21.95 66.30 2.58
N ALA A 280 20.75 66.14 3.13
CA ALA A 280 19.69 65.32 2.51
C ALA A 280 19.33 65.75 1.09
N ALA A 281 19.33 67.06 0.81
CA ALA A 281 19.07 67.59 -0.52
C ALA A 281 20.20 67.25 -1.51
N LEU A 282 21.46 67.44 -1.08
CA LEU A 282 22.63 67.15 -1.92
C LEU A 282 22.79 65.64 -2.16
N ALA A 283 22.48 64.81 -1.17
CA ALA A 283 22.53 63.36 -1.28
C ALA A 283 21.45 62.82 -2.24
N ALA A 284 20.25 63.38 -2.22
CA ALA A 284 19.18 63.02 -3.16
C ALA A 284 19.53 63.44 -4.61
N GLN A 285 20.15 64.61 -4.79
CA GLN A 285 20.63 65.05 -6.10
C GLN A 285 21.77 64.15 -6.61
N THR A 286 22.75 63.85 -5.75
CA THR A 286 23.84 62.93 -6.08
C THR A 286 23.30 61.55 -6.48
N ALA A 287 22.34 60.99 -5.74
CA ALA A 287 21.72 59.73 -6.13
C ALA A 287 21.03 59.81 -7.51
N THR A 288 20.30 60.90 -7.78
CA THR A 288 19.58 61.10 -9.04
C THR A 288 20.53 61.22 -10.24
N ASP A 289 21.64 61.93 -10.08
CA ASP A 289 22.62 62.12 -11.15
C ASP A 289 23.41 60.85 -11.44
N HIS A 290 23.62 60.00 -10.43
CA HIS A 290 24.45 58.81 -10.53
C HIS A 290 23.69 57.49 -10.70
N VAL A 291 22.40 57.41 -10.39
CA VAL A 291 21.64 56.14 -10.42
C VAL A 291 21.69 55.46 -11.79
N VAL A 292 21.60 56.20 -12.89
CA VAL A 292 21.64 55.62 -14.25
C VAL A 292 23.06 55.29 -14.68
N SER A 293 24.05 56.14 -14.33
CA SER A 293 25.45 55.90 -14.70
C SER A 293 26.05 54.71 -13.96
N ASP A 294 25.74 54.58 -12.67
CA ASP A 294 26.32 53.58 -11.79
C ASP A 294 25.64 52.22 -11.97
N LEU A 295 24.35 52.21 -12.33
CA LEU A 295 23.65 51.00 -12.73
C LEU A 295 24.10 50.48 -14.11
N ALA A 296 24.74 51.34 -14.92
CA ALA A 296 25.23 51.09 -16.29
C ALA A 296 24.17 50.63 -17.31
N ILE A 297 22.95 50.34 -16.87
CA ILE A 297 21.81 49.91 -17.66
C ILE A 297 20.64 50.80 -17.26
N ASN A 298 20.02 51.47 -18.23
CA ASN A 298 18.76 52.17 -18.02
C ASN A 298 17.58 51.21 -18.31
N PRO A 299 16.87 50.73 -17.28
CA PRO A 299 15.80 49.76 -17.49
C PRO A 299 14.57 50.35 -18.21
N TYR A 300 14.44 51.67 -18.28
CA TYR A 300 13.34 52.38 -18.96
C TYR A 300 13.66 52.75 -20.42
N GLY A 301 14.87 52.42 -20.88
CA GLY A 301 15.32 52.72 -22.24
C GLY A 301 15.66 54.20 -22.48
N SER A 302 16.13 54.48 -23.70
CA SER A 302 16.65 55.80 -24.08
C SER A 302 15.61 56.93 -24.11
N ALA A 303 14.31 56.59 -24.10
CA ALA A 303 13.23 57.56 -24.02
C ALA A 303 13.13 58.24 -22.64
N TYR A 304 13.66 57.61 -21.59
CA TYR A 304 13.68 58.13 -20.22
C TYR A 304 15.12 58.20 -19.71
N PRO A 305 15.97 59.10 -20.23
CA PRO A 305 17.39 59.17 -19.88
C PRO A 305 17.63 59.55 -18.41
N LYS A 306 16.65 60.22 -17.79
CA LYS A 306 16.57 60.48 -16.34
C LYS A 306 15.23 59.96 -15.84
N PRO A 307 15.12 58.67 -15.50
CA PRO A 307 13.85 58.06 -15.11
C PRO A 307 13.45 58.38 -13.66
N VAL A 308 14.29 59.11 -12.92
CA VAL A 308 13.97 59.70 -11.61
C VAL A 308 13.51 61.14 -11.81
N GLY A 309 12.25 61.42 -11.47
CA GLY A 309 11.60 62.72 -11.55
C GLY A 309 10.20 62.69 -10.96
#